data_AF-A0AAW4EQB9-F1
#
_entry.id   AF-A0AAW4EQB9-F1
#
_cell.length_a   1.000
_cell.length_b   1.000
_cell.length_c   1.000
_cell.angle_alpha   90.00
_cell.angle_beta   90.00
_cell.angle_gamma   90.00
#
_symmetry.space_group_name_H-M   'P 1'
#
loop_
_entity.id
_entity.type
_entity.pdbx_description
1 polymer ?
#
loop_
_entity_poly.entity_id
_entity_poly.type
_entity_poly.pdbx_seq_one_letter_code
_entity_poly.pdbx_strand_id
1 'polypeptide(L)'
;MRAVAAAIWSPTLAQGWNMNTEVGRVLGETTKYVMDCSAAFSLVPKPVGWVPGWAYVATTSVQIVAYVTGASAHRVYRTCVIGTASRQRPFIELASAEI
;
A
#
# COMPACT_ATOMS: atom_id res chain seq x y z
N MET A 1 1.79 -8.99 2.88
CA MET A 1 2.53 -7.89 3.53
C MET A 1 3.67 -7.38 2.65
N ARG A 2 4.81 -8.08 2.56
CA ARG A 2 5.98 -7.58 1.80
C ARG A 2 5.69 -7.28 0.32
N ALA A 3 4.85 -8.07 -0.34
CA ALA A 3 4.42 -7.80 -1.72
C ALA A 3 3.62 -6.48 -1.85
N VAL A 4 2.79 -6.13 -0.85
CA VAL A 4 2.05 -4.87 -0.82
C VAL A 4 3.01 -3.69 -0.68
N ALA A 5 3.97 -3.79 0.25
CA ALA A 5 5.04 -2.80 0.40
C ALA A 5 5.84 -2.62 -0.90
N ALA A 6 6.16 -3.73 -1.58
CA ALA A 6 6.89 -3.70 -2.84
C ALA A 6 6.10 -3.04 -3.98
N ALA A 7 4.78 -3.25 -4.03
CA ALA A 7 3.91 -2.64 -5.03
C ALA A 7 3.79 -1.12 -4.85
N ILE A 8 3.81 -0.63 -3.60
CA ILE A 8 3.64 0.80 -3.29
C ILE A 8 4.97 1.57 -3.42
N TRP A 9 6.08 1.03 -2.91
CA TRP A 9 7.39 1.72 -2.91
C TRP A 9 8.37 1.10 -3.91
N SER A 10 8.90 -0.08 -3.59
CA SER A 10 9.74 -0.90 -4.46
C SER A 10 10.11 -2.21 -3.73
N PRO A 11 10.55 -3.25 -4.45
CA PRO A 11 11.06 -4.47 -3.84
C PRO A 11 12.26 -4.21 -2.91
N THR A 12 13.20 -3.36 -3.32
CA THR A 12 14.41 -3.03 -2.54
C THR A 12 14.07 -2.43 -1.20
N LEU A 13 13.12 -1.50 -1.16
CA LEU A 13 12.74 -0.84 0.09
C LEU A 13 11.92 -1.78 0.99
N ALA A 14 11.04 -2.58 0.40
CA ALA A 14 10.25 -3.56 1.13
C ALA A 14 11.08 -4.69 1.78
N GLN A 15 12.25 -5.00 1.23
CA GLN A 15 13.19 -5.96 1.83
C GLN A 15 13.84 -5.43 3.12
N GLY A 16 14.08 -4.13 3.20
CA GLY A 16 14.70 -3.49 4.36
C GLY A 16 13.78 -3.32 5.57
N TRP A 17 12.48 -3.59 5.43
CA TRP A 17 11.50 -3.38 6.50
C TRP A 17 11.12 -4.67 7.23
N ASN A 18 11.01 -4.54 8.56
CA ASN A 18 10.40 -5.53 9.44
C ASN A 18 8.88 -5.50 9.26
N MET A 19 8.29 -6.62 8.79
CA MET A 19 6.87 -6.71 8.48
C MET A 19 6.03 -7.02 9.73
N ASN A 20 6.21 -6.21 10.78
CA ASN A 20 5.48 -6.32 12.04
C ASN A 20 4.01 -5.85 11.92
N THR A 21 3.29 -5.87 13.03
CA THR A 21 1.87 -5.47 13.10
C THR A 21 1.68 -4.00 12.75
N GLU A 22 2.59 -3.13 13.19
CA GLU A 22 2.52 -1.69 12.95
C GLU A 22 2.77 -1.33 11.48
N VAL A 23 3.74 -1.97 10.83
CA VAL A 23 3.91 -1.89 9.37
C VAL A 23 2.65 -2.34 8.65
N GLY A 24 1.96 -3.37 9.15
CA GLY A 24 0.67 -3.79 8.62
C GLY A 24 -0.40 -2.70 8.70
N ARG A 25 -0.45 -1.95 9.81
CA ARG A 25 -1.34 -0.81 9.97
C ARG A 25 -1.03 0.28 8.93
N VAL A 26 0.24 0.68 8.83
CA VAL A 26 0.67 1.72 7.87
C VAL A 26 0.41 1.29 6.42
N LEU A 27 0.64 0.03 6.06
CA LEU A 27 0.32 -0.50 4.73
C LEU A 27 -1.19 -0.42 4.43
N GLY A 28 -2.04 -0.68 5.42
CA GLY A 28 -3.49 -0.58 5.31
C GLY A 28 -3.97 0.86 5.09
N GLU A 29 -3.40 1.81 5.83
CA GLU A 29 -3.70 3.24 5.67
C GLU A 29 -3.20 3.79 4.34
N THR A 30 -1.97 3.44 3.96
CA THR A 30 -1.39 3.80 2.67
C THR A 30 -2.25 3.28 1.52
N THR A 31 -2.71 2.04 1.60
CA THR A 31 -3.63 1.46 0.63
C THR A 31 -4.93 2.26 0.53
N LYS A 32 -5.52 2.65 1.67
CA LYS A 32 -6.72 3.49 1.68
C LYS A 32 -6.51 4.82 0.99
N TYR A 33 -5.42 5.52 1.27
CA TYR A 33 -5.11 6.77 0.59
C TYR A 33 -4.93 6.61 -0.91
N VAL A 34 -4.31 5.51 -1.37
CA VAL A 34 -4.24 5.20 -2.80
C VAL A 34 -5.64 5.00 -3.38
N MET A 35 -6.51 4.21 -2.73
CA MET A 35 -7.89 3.98 -3.19
C MET A 35 -8.73 5.27 -3.25
N ASP A 36 -8.59 6.13 -2.25
CA ASP A 36 -9.32 7.40 -2.16
C ASP A 36 -8.83 8.38 -3.26
N CYS A 37 -7.52 8.50 -3.48
CA CYS A 37 -6.95 9.34 -4.55
C CYS A 37 -7.30 8.81 -5.95
N SER A 38 -7.32 7.49 -6.12
CA SER A 38 -7.66 6.83 -7.38
C SER A 38 -9.14 6.44 -7.45
N ALA A 39 -10.03 7.22 -6.83
CA ALA A 39 -11.46 6.89 -6.75
C ALA A 39 -12.13 6.65 -8.11
N ALA A 40 -11.66 7.28 -9.18
CA ALA A 40 -12.20 7.09 -10.54
C ALA A 40 -11.54 5.96 -11.35
N PHE A 41 -10.55 5.25 -10.78
CA PHE A 41 -9.90 4.13 -11.46
C PHE A 41 -10.77 2.87 -11.43
N SER A 42 -11.08 2.32 -12.60
CA SER A 42 -12.02 1.19 -12.78
C SER A 42 -11.43 -0.01 -13.52
N LEU A 43 -10.15 0.02 -13.92
CA LEU A 43 -9.52 -1.07 -14.67
C LEU A 43 -9.24 -2.32 -13.82
N VAL A 44 -9.16 -2.16 -12.50
CA VAL A 44 -8.98 -3.26 -11.56
C VAL A 44 -9.96 -3.06 -10.41
N PRO A 45 -10.66 -4.10 -9.94
CA PRO A 45 -11.51 -3.98 -8.76
C PRO A 45 -10.73 -3.45 -7.55
N LYS A 46 -11.29 -2.46 -6.87
CA LYS A 46 -10.73 -1.98 -5.61
C LYS A 46 -10.84 -3.06 -4.53
N PRO A 47 -9.84 -3.17 -3.65
CA PRO A 47 -10.00 -3.87 -2.39
C PRO A 47 -11.24 -3.34 -1.65
N VAL A 48 -12.20 -4.22 -1.37
CA VAL A 48 -13.45 -3.87 -0.69
C VAL A 48 -13.36 -4.14 0.81
N GLY A 49 -14.20 -3.49 1.60
CA GLY A 49 -14.29 -3.75 3.04
C GLY A 49 -13.03 -3.34 3.80
N TRP A 50 -12.49 -2.16 3.49
CA TRP A 50 -11.33 -1.63 4.23
C TRP A 50 -11.60 -1.60 5.73
N VAL A 51 -10.70 -2.22 6.48
CA VAL A 51 -10.64 -2.17 7.95
C VAL A 51 -9.21 -1.78 8.33
N PRO A 52 -9.01 -0.85 9.26
CA PRO A 52 -7.66 -0.48 9.70
C PRO A 52 -6.96 -1.68 10.36
N GLY A 53 -5.67 -1.84 10.06
CA GLY A 53 -4.78 -2.79 10.74
C GLY A 53 -4.24 -3.92 9.88
N TRP A 54 -3.35 -4.71 10.49
CA TRP A 54 -2.57 -5.76 9.85
C TRP A 54 -3.43 -6.85 9.19
N ALA A 55 -4.52 -7.27 9.84
CA ALA A 55 -5.37 -8.36 9.37
C ALA A 55 -5.98 -8.06 7.99
N TYR A 56 -6.38 -6.82 7.75
CA TYR A 56 -6.88 -6.39 6.45
C TYR A 56 -5.83 -6.57 5.35
N VAL A 57 -4.60 -6.07 5.59
CA VAL A 57 -3.51 -6.19 4.61
C VAL A 57 -3.12 -7.65 4.37
N ALA A 58 -3.12 -8.47 5.41
CA ALA A 58 -2.83 -9.90 5.29
C ALA A 58 -3.87 -10.60 4.40
N THR A 59 -5.16 -10.40 4.69
CA THR A 59 -6.28 -11.07 4.01
C THR A 59 -6.53 -10.56 2.59
N THR A 60 -6.28 -9.28 2.32
CA THR A 60 -6.56 -8.66 1.01
C THR A 60 -5.30 -8.39 0.17
N SER A 61 -4.14 -8.87 0.60
CA SER A 61 -2.83 -8.54 -0.01
C SER A 61 -2.78 -8.69 -1.54
N VAL A 62 -3.37 -9.76 -2.09
CA VAL A 62 -3.40 -10.02 -3.54
C VAL A 62 -4.19 -8.93 -4.28
N GLN A 63 -5.36 -8.55 -3.76
CA GLN A 63 -6.20 -7.50 -4.35
C GLN A 63 -5.50 -6.15 -4.27
N ILE A 64 -4.86 -5.84 -3.14
CA ILE A 64 -4.10 -4.60 -2.95
C ILE A 64 -2.97 -4.51 -3.98
N VAL A 65 -2.17 -5.57 -4.13
CA VAL A 65 -1.06 -5.59 -5.10
C VAL A 65 -1.60 -5.39 -6.51
N ALA A 66 -2.62 -6.15 -6.92
CA ALA A 66 -3.21 -6.02 -8.26
C ALA A 66 -3.71 -4.59 -8.52
N TYR A 67 -4.39 -3.99 -7.56
CA TYR A 67 -4.92 -2.64 -7.67
C TYR A 67 -3.80 -1.59 -7.75
N VAL A 68 -2.81 -1.64 -6.86
CA VAL A 68 -1.68 -0.69 -6.86
C VAL A 68 -0.85 -0.82 -8.13
N THR A 69 -0.60 -2.04 -8.60
CA THR A 69 0.11 -2.28 -9.87
C THR A 69 -0.68 -1.74 -11.05
N GLY A 70 -2.00 -1.99 -11.11
CA GLY A 70 -2.86 -1.44 -12.16
C GLY A 70 -2.90 0.09 -12.14
N ALA A 71 -3.07 0.70 -10.97
CA ALA A 71 -3.06 2.15 -10.81
C ALA A 71 -1.70 2.75 -11.22
N SER A 72 -0.60 2.09 -10.89
CA SER A 72 0.76 2.50 -11.27
C SER A 72 1.04 2.40 -12.76
N ALA A 73 0.41 1.46 -13.47
CA ALA A 73 0.52 1.34 -14.92
C ALA A 73 -0.20 2.47 -15.67
N HIS A 74 -1.21 3.10 -15.06
CA HIS A 74 -1.95 4.20 -15.65
C HIS A 74 -1.32 5.57 -15.32
N ARG A 75 -0.94 6.35 -16.33
CA ARG A 75 -0.21 7.64 -16.17
C ARG A 75 -0.83 8.58 -15.15
N VAL A 76 -2.17 8.72 -15.18
CA VAL A 76 -2.91 9.64 -14.28
C VAL A 76 -2.92 9.13 -12.85
N TYR A 77 -3.14 7.83 -12.62
CA TYR A 77 -3.31 7.28 -11.26
C TYR A 77 -1.99 6.87 -10.61
N ARG A 78 -0.92 6.76 -11.41
CA ARG A 78 0.44 6.59 -10.91
C ARG A 78 0.86 7.70 -9.95
N THR A 79 0.40 8.93 -10.17
CA THR A 79 0.70 10.06 -9.28
C THR A 79 0.11 9.87 -7.89
N CYS A 80 -1.06 9.23 -7.77
CA CYS A 80 -1.65 8.86 -6.48
C CYS A 80 -0.77 7.87 -5.72
N VAL A 81 -0.27 6.83 -6.39
CA VAL A 81 0.61 5.83 -5.77
C VAL A 81 1.91 6.49 -5.32
N ILE A 82 2.59 7.23 -6.20
CA ILE A 82 3.88 7.88 -5.89
C ILE A 82 3.71 8.94 -4.79
N GLY A 83 2.69 9.79 -4.87
CA GLY A 83 2.43 10.84 -3.89
C GLY A 83 2.12 10.27 -2.52
N THR A 84 1.29 9.23 -2.46
CA THR A 84 0.97 8.54 -1.21
C THR A 84 2.19 7.82 -0.65
N ALA A 85 2.93 7.09 -1.48
CA ALA A 85 4.16 6.39 -1.08
C ALA A 85 5.19 7.37 -0.50
N SER A 86 5.41 8.51 -1.16
CA SER A 86 6.31 9.56 -0.66
C SER A 86 5.85 10.09 0.70
N ARG A 87 4.56 10.45 0.83
CA ARG A 87 3.98 10.96 2.08
C ARG A 87 4.04 9.94 3.23
N GLN A 88 3.85 8.66 2.94
CA GLN A 88 3.78 7.59 3.93
C GLN A 88 5.14 6.98 4.27
N ARG A 89 6.19 7.33 3.53
CA ARG A 89 7.55 6.82 3.72
C ARG A 89 8.09 6.92 5.16
N PRO A 90 8.05 8.08 5.84
CA PRO A 90 8.60 8.17 7.19
C PRO A 90 7.82 7.33 8.20
N PHE A 91 6.50 7.17 8.01
CA PHE A 91 5.66 6.39 8.91
C PHE A 91 5.98 4.89 8.84
N ILE A 92 6.19 4.36 7.64
CA ILE A 92 6.54 2.94 7.49
C ILE A 92 7.97 2.64 7.93
N GLU A 93 8.89 3.58 7.79
CA GLU A 93 10.25 3.46 8.32
C GLU A 93 10.25 3.45 9.85
N LEU A 94 9.49 4.35 10.48
CA LEU A 94 9.31 4.36 11.94
C LEU A 94 8.64 3.06 12.43
N ALA A 95 7.52 2.67 11.82
CA ALA A 95 6.82 1.43 12.13
C ALA A 95 7.72 0.20 12.00
N SER A 96 8.59 0.17 11.00
CA SER A 96 9.53 -0.92 10.80
C SER A 96 10.65 -0.97 11.83
N ALA A 97 10.96 0.15 12.49
CA ALA A 97 11.99 0.23 13.52
C ALA A 97 11.47 -0.21 14.89
N GLU A 98 10.15 -0.30 15.08
CA GLU A 98 9.53 -0.86 16.27
C GLU A 98 9.78 -2.38 16.33
N ILE A 99 10.34 -2.83 17.46
CA ILE A 99 10.71 -4.22 17.74
C ILE A 99 9.64 -4.85 18.63
#